data_AF-A0A1R1WZB4-F1
#
_entry.id   AF-A0A1R1WZB4-F1
#
_cell.length_a   1.000
_cell.length_b   1.000
_cell.length_c   1.000
_cell.angle_alpha   90.00
_cell.angle_beta   90.00
_cell.angle_gamma   90.00
#
_symmetry.space_group_name_H-M   'P 1'
#
loop_
_entity.id
_entity.type
_entity.pdbx_description
1 polymer ?
#
loop_
_entity_poly.entity_id
_entity_poly.type
_entity_poly.pdbx_seq_one_letter_code
_entity_poly.pdbx_strand_id
1 'polypeptide(L)'
;MFFVSTPRILPVPAFGHEQAGIVCLVTQGIRKQISSACVTRYTVNIKINGHDILAVYFPPSLKPDKIAENIPDTPLSVLIGDINAFFEVQYGTKKIGPLALFTCSERFILKNL
;
A
#
# COMPACT_ATOMS: atom_id res chain seq x y z
N MET A 1 -15.39 -16.34 -0.04
CA MET A 1 -14.22 -15.50 -0.38
C MET A 1 -14.73 -14.12 -0.80
N PHE A 2 -14.14 -13.03 -0.31
CA PHE A 2 -14.36 -11.67 -0.81
C PHE A 2 -13.07 -11.18 -1.47
N PHE A 3 -13.21 -10.56 -2.63
CA PHE A 3 -12.11 -10.19 -3.50
C PHE A 3 -12.31 -8.75 -3.95
N VAL A 4 -11.24 -7.96 -3.82
CA VAL A 4 -11.16 -6.60 -4.32
C VAL A 4 -9.77 -6.39 -4.90
N SER A 5 -9.69 -5.74 -6.06
CA SER A 5 -8.43 -5.43 -6.72
C SER A 5 -8.42 -4.02 -7.29
N THR A 6 -7.26 -3.38 -7.27
CA THR A 6 -7.06 -2.10 -7.96
C THR A 6 -7.12 -2.30 -9.48
N PRO A 7 -7.57 -1.29 -10.25
CA PRO A 7 -7.44 -1.31 -11.70
C PRO A 7 -5.98 -1.46 -12.11
N ARG A 8 -5.73 -2.17 -13.22
CA ARG A 8 -4.40 -2.26 -13.82
C ARG A 8 -3.88 -0.87 -14.18
N ILE A 9 -2.61 -0.61 -13.87
CA ILE A 9 -1.93 0.61 -14.30
C ILE A 9 -1.52 0.41 -15.77
N LEU A 10 -1.85 1.40 -16.61
CA LEU A 10 -1.51 1.41 -18.04
C LEU A 10 -0.35 2.37 -18.28
N PRO A 11 0.55 2.09 -19.26
CA PRO A 11 0.46 1.05 -20.28
C PRO A 11 0.98 -0.33 -19.84
N VAL A 12 0.36 -1.40 -20.38
CA VAL A 12 0.87 -2.78 -20.24
C VAL A 12 2.26 -2.84 -20.89
N PRO A 13 3.32 -3.22 -20.16
CA PRO A 13 4.65 -3.30 -20.76
C PRO A 13 4.69 -4.38 -21.84
N ALA A 14 5.29 -4.07 -23.00
CA ALA A 14 5.43 -5.03 -24.11
C ALA A 14 6.36 -6.20 -23.76
N PHE A 15 7.28 -6.00 -22.80
CA PHE A 15 8.18 -6.99 -22.22
C PHE A 15 8.45 -6.63 -20.74
N GLY A 16 8.55 -7.63 -19.85
CA GLY A 16 8.81 -7.44 -18.42
C GLY A 16 7.62 -7.85 -17.52
N HIS A 17 7.76 -7.66 -16.20
CA HIS A 17 6.70 -7.99 -15.24
C HIS A 17 5.45 -7.11 -15.44
N GLU A 18 4.28 -7.74 -15.34
CA GLU A 18 2.97 -7.09 -15.45
C GLU A 18 2.88 -5.91 -14.46
N GLN A 19 2.38 -4.75 -14.92
CA GLN A 19 2.24 -3.58 -14.06
C GLN A 19 1.19 -3.82 -12.98
N ALA A 20 1.69 -3.96 -11.76
CA ALA A 20 1.22 -3.25 -10.57
C ALA A 20 -0.29 -3.30 -10.27
N GLY A 21 -0.63 -3.94 -9.17
CA GLY A 21 -1.96 -3.88 -8.58
C GLY A 21 -1.99 -4.52 -7.21
N ILE A 22 -2.94 -4.08 -6.38
CA ILE A 22 -3.17 -4.67 -5.07
C ILE A 22 -4.34 -5.63 -5.22
N VAL A 23 -4.17 -6.84 -4.70
CA VAL A 23 -5.25 -7.80 -4.52
C VAL A 23 -5.47 -7.99 -3.02
N CYS A 24 -6.69 -7.75 -2.57
CA CYS A 24 -7.10 -8.02 -1.19
C CYS A 24 -7.99 -9.26 -1.15
N LEU A 25 -7.57 -10.26 -0.37
CA LEU A 25 -8.30 -11.50 -0.14
C LEU A 25 -8.78 -11.57 1.31
N VAL A 26 -10.07 -11.79 1.49
CA VAL A 26 -10.68 -11.83 2.83
C VAL A 26 -11.46 -13.12 3.03
N THR A 27 -11.29 -13.71 4.22
CA THR A 27 -12.05 -14.90 4.65
C THR A 27 -13.53 -14.58 4.81
N GLN A 28 -14.40 -15.59 4.74
CA GLN A 28 -15.84 -15.36 4.84
C GLN A 28 -16.27 -14.82 6.21
N GLY A 29 -15.55 -15.15 7.29
CA GLY A 29 -15.81 -14.62 8.63
C GLY A 29 -15.55 -13.11 8.71
N ILE A 30 -14.43 -12.65 8.15
CA ILE A 30 -14.06 -11.23 8.14
C ILE A 30 -14.91 -10.45 7.14
N ARG A 31 -15.34 -11.05 6.02
CA ARG A 31 -16.24 -10.40 5.04
C ARG A 31 -17.48 -9.80 5.70
N LYS A 32 -18.08 -10.51 6.67
CA LYS A 32 -19.29 -10.04 7.37
C LYS A 32 -19.04 -8.82 8.27
N GLN A 33 -17.79 -8.54 8.58
CA GLN A 33 -17.34 -7.45 9.46
C GLN A 33 -16.90 -6.20 8.67
N ILE A 34 -16.85 -6.31 7.33
CA ILE A 34 -16.50 -5.18 6.47
C ILE A 34 -17.70 -4.23 6.40
N SER A 35 -17.52 -3.00 6.86
CA SER A 35 -18.54 -1.94 6.76
C SER A 35 -18.37 -1.08 5.51
N SER A 36 -17.15 -0.97 4.98
CA SER A 36 -16.88 -0.28 3.72
C SER A 36 -15.62 -0.79 3.04
N ALA A 37 -15.58 -0.68 1.71
CA ALA A 37 -14.40 -0.91 0.91
C ALA A 37 -14.34 0.15 -0.20
N CYS A 38 -13.19 0.80 -0.37
CA CYS A 38 -12.94 1.78 -1.41
C CYS A 38 -11.64 1.41 -2.13
N VAL A 39 -11.63 1.57 -3.44
CA VAL A 39 -10.53 1.13 -4.29
C VAL A 39 -10.15 2.28 -5.21
N THR A 40 -8.87 2.58 -5.25
CA THR A 40 -8.31 3.53 -6.20
C THR A 40 -7.32 2.82 -7.11
N ARG A 41 -6.59 3.59 -7.91
CA ARG A 41 -5.49 3.06 -8.72
C ARG A 41 -4.35 2.51 -7.87
N TYR A 42 -4.07 3.11 -6.72
CA TYR A 42 -2.88 2.81 -5.91
C TYR A 42 -3.20 2.27 -4.53
N THR A 43 -4.48 2.25 -4.15
CA THR A 43 -4.89 1.92 -2.79
C THR A 43 -6.14 1.05 -2.73
N VAL A 44 -6.22 0.23 -1.69
CA VAL A 44 -7.43 -0.48 -1.25
C VAL A 44 -7.66 -0.10 0.21
N ASN A 45 -8.72 0.64 0.49
CA ASN A 45 -9.15 0.97 1.84
C ASN A 45 -10.30 0.06 2.24
N ILE A 46 -10.21 -0.61 3.38
CA ILE A 46 -11.27 -1.47 3.93
C ILE A 46 -11.48 -1.10 5.40
N LYS A 47 -12.73 -0.83 5.77
CA LYS A 47 -13.12 -0.68 7.17
C LYS A 47 -13.65 -2.00 7.73
N ILE A 48 -13.01 -2.52 8.76
CA ILE A 48 -13.35 -3.79 9.42
C ILE A 48 -13.58 -3.51 10.91
N ASN A 49 -14.78 -3.78 11.44
CA ASN A 49 -15.15 -3.47 12.84
C ASN A 49 -14.80 -2.04 13.28
N GLY A 50 -14.94 -1.06 12.38
CA GLY A 50 -14.59 0.33 12.68
C GLY A 50 -13.12 0.69 12.51
N HIS A 51 -12.23 -0.27 12.22
CA HIS A 51 -10.82 -0.02 11.91
C HIS A 51 -10.61 0.22 10.42
N ASP A 52 -10.05 1.38 10.07
CA ASP A 52 -9.68 1.73 8.69
C ASP A 52 -8.29 1.14 8.34
N ILE A 53 -8.26 0.20 7.39
CA ILE A 53 -7.06 -0.47 6.89
C ILE A 53 -6.81 -0.01 5.46
N LEU A 54 -5.67 0.64 5.23
CA LEU A 54 -5.26 1.10 3.90
C LEU A 54 -4.11 0.24 3.38
N ALA A 55 -4.37 -0.53 2.32
CA ALA A 55 -3.32 -1.16 1.54
C ALA A 55 -2.86 -0.23 0.41
N VAL A 56 -1.56 -0.10 0.19
CA VAL A 56 -0.95 0.79 -0.81
C VAL A 56 0.07 0.06 -1.68
N TYR A 57 0.14 0.46 -2.95
CA TYR A 57 1.20 0.12 -3.87
C TYR A 57 1.48 1.35 -4.73
N PHE A 58 2.51 2.11 -4.36
CA PHE A 58 2.96 3.27 -5.10
C PHE A 58 4.13 2.87 -5.99
N PRO A 59 4.07 3.07 -7.31
CA PRO A 59 5.20 2.74 -8.18
C PRO A 59 6.39 3.67 -7.88
N PRO A 60 7.64 3.22 -8.07
CA PRO A 60 8.85 4.03 -7.81
C PRO A 60 8.94 5.32 -8.65
N SER A 61 8.14 5.42 -9.72
CA SER A 61 8.00 6.62 -10.54
C SER A 61 7.01 7.65 -9.99
N LEU A 62 6.23 7.31 -8.95
CA LEU A 62 5.24 8.21 -8.37
C LEU A 62 5.93 9.29 -7.52
N LYS A 63 5.60 10.55 -7.78
CA LYS A 63 6.16 11.69 -7.05
C LYS A 63 5.59 11.77 -5.62
N PRO A 64 6.35 12.26 -4.63
CA PRO A 64 5.89 12.41 -3.24
C PRO A 64 4.57 13.19 -3.09
N ASP A 65 4.38 14.28 -3.83
CA ASP A 65 3.13 15.07 -3.77
C ASP A 65 1.91 14.23 -4.17
N LYS A 66 2.10 13.31 -5.13
CA LYS A 66 1.06 12.38 -5.56
C LYS A 66 0.83 11.25 -4.56
N ILE A 67 1.81 10.89 -3.74
CA ILE A 67 1.62 9.93 -2.65
C ILE A 67 0.68 10.54 -1.60
N ALA A 68 0.94 11.79 -1.19
CA ALA A 68 0.11 12.49 -0.21
C ALA A 68 -1.36 12.60 -0.67
N GLU A 69 -1.62 12.92 -1.94
CA GLU A 69 -2.98 12.96 -2.52
C GLU A 69 -3.75 11.62 -2.43
N ASN A 70 -3.05 10.48 -2.28
CA ASN A 70 -3.68 9.15 -2.23
C ASN A 70 -3.86 8.61 -0.80
N ILE A 71 -3.33 9.31 0.21
CA ILE A 71 -3.52 8.96 1.62
C ILE A 71 -4.64 9.87 2.16
N PRO A 72 -5.71 9.31 2.73
CA PRO A 72 -6.81 10.11 3.25
C PRO A 72 -6.39 10.87 4.52
N ASP A 73 -6.94 12.08 4.71
CA ASP A 73 -6.74 12.88 5.94
C ASP A 73 -7.46 12.29 7.18
N THR A 74 -8.23 11.22 6.99
CA THR A 74 -8.92 10.52 8.07
C THR A 74 -7.96 9.62 8.86
N PRO A 75 -8.14 9.46 10.18
CA PRO A 75 -7.32 8.54 10.98
C PRO A 75 -7.33 7.11 10.42
N LEU A 76 -6.15 6.57 10.12
CA LEU A 76 -5.97 5.19 9.70
C LEU A 76 -5.59 4.32 10.91
N SER A 77 -6.18 3.14 11.02
CA SER A 77 -5.74 2.15 12.01
C SER A 77 -4.45 1.47 11.57
N VAL A 78 -4.36 1.13 10.27
CA VAL A 78 -3.24 0.37 9.71
C VAL A 78 -3.00 0.82 8.26
N LEU A 79 -1.75 1.13 7.91
CA LEU A 79 -1.29 1.34 6.54
C LEU A 79 -0.30 0.24 6.17
N ILE A 80 -0.53 -0.48 5.07
CA ILE A 80 0.26 -1.65 4.65
C ILE A 80 0.60 -1.59 3.18
N GLY A 81 1.74 -2.14 2.80
CA GLY A 81 2.11 -2.32 1.40
C GLY A 81 3.38 -1.57 1.02
N ASP A 82 3.57 -1.39 -0.29
CA ASP A 82 4.82 -0.90 -0.86
C ASP A 82 4.68 0.57 -1.26
N ILE A 83 5.38 1.45 -0.55
CA ILE A 83 5.38 2.88 -0.82
C ILE A 83 6.43 3.25 -1.87
N ASN A 84 7.43 2.40 -2.12
CA ASN A 84 8.60 2.69 -2.97
C ASN A 84 9.25 4.07 -2.72
N ALA A 85 9.12 4.61 -1.50
CA ALA A 85 9.76 5.85 -1.08
C ALA A 85 10.91 5.53 -0.12
N PHE A 86 11.99 6.29 -0.26
CA PHE A 86 13.09 6.27 0.70
C PHE A 86 12.79 7.32 1.76
N PHE A 87 12.59 6.87 3.00
CA PHE A 87 12.50 7.76 4.14
C PHE A 87 13.91 8.34 4.44
N GLU A 88 13.98 9.62 4.77
CA GLU A 88 15.20 10.32 5.25
C GLU A 88 16.36 10.57 4.28
N VAL A 89 16.17 10.46 2.96
CA VAL A 89 17.22 10.87 1.99
C VAL A 89 17.12 12.36 1.62
N GLN A 90 18.08 13.17 2.05
CA GLN A 90 18.24 14.54 1.56
C GLN A 90 18.77 14.54 0.12
N TYR A 91 18.39 15.58 -0.64
CA TYR A 91 18.83 15.77 -2.02
C TYR A 91 20.37 15.87 -2.07
N GLY A 92 21.05 14.92 -2.73
CA GLY A 92 22.51 14.92 -2.91
C GLY A 92 23.31 13.90 -2.07
N THR A 93 22.69 13.16 -1.15
CA THR A 93 23.39 12.09 -0.40
C THR A 93 23.42 10.75 -1.16
N LYS A 94 24.60 10.10 -1.16
CA LYS A 94 24.80 8.76 -1.74
C LYS A 94 23.93 7.75 -1.00
N LYS A 95 23.21 6.89 -1.74
CA LYS A 95 22.30 5.86 -1.20
C LYS A 95 22.93 5.12 -0.03
N ILE A 96 22.39 5.33 1.16
CA ILE A 96 22.57 4.43 2.28
C ILE A 96 21.20 3.78 2.45
N GLY A 97 21.13 2.46 2.31
CA GLY A 97 19.93 1.72 2.70
C GLY A 97 19.59 2.04 4.17
N PRO A 98 18.38 1.75 4.64
CA PRO A 98 17.91 2.21 5.95
C PRO A 98 18.94 1.88 7.04
N LEU A 99 19.56 2.93 7.57
CA LEU A 99 20.48 2.85 8.70
C LEU A 99 19.62 3.00 9.94
N ALA A 100 19.37 1.88 10.62
CA ALA A 100 18.48 1.68 11.77
C ALA A 100 17.14 1.02 11.43
N LEU A 101 16.94 -0.16 12.05
CA LEU A 101 15.63 -0.72 12.30
C LEU A 101 14.80 0.31 13.07
N PHE A 102 13.83 0.91 12.41
CA PHE A 102 12.71 1.50 13.13
C PHE A 102 11.98 0.37 13.85
N THR A 103 12.05 0.36 15.18
CA THR A 103 11.14 -0.40 16.03
C THR A 103 9.74 0.21 15.92
N CYS A 104 9.08 -0.10 14.81
CA CYS A 104 7.65 0.14 14.64
C CYS A 104 6.93 -0.99 15.40
N SER A 105 6.40 -0.64 16.56
CA SER A 105 5.77 -1.60 17.47
C SER A 105 4.58 -2.30 16.81
N GLU A 106 4.68 -3.63 16.86
CA GLU A 106 3.66 -4.66 16.60
C GLU A 106 3.40 -5.10 15.14
N ARG A 107 4.25 -6.06 14.74
CA ARG A 107 4.05 -7.14 13.76
C ARG A 107 3.70 -6.74 12.32
N PHE A 108 4.74 -6.51 11.53
CA PHE A 108 4.71 -6.75 10.09
C PHE A 108 5.63 -7.91 9.71
N ILE A 109 5.03 -8.99 9.20
CA ILE A 109 5.78 -10.07 8.54
C ILE A 109 6.11 -9.59 7.14
N LEU A 110 7.37 -9.18 6.93
CA LEU A 110 7.97 -9.09 5.61
C LEU A 110 8.53 -10.48 5.27
N LYS A 111 7.89 -11.19 4.35
CA LYS A 111 8.56 -12.27 3.59
C LYS A 111 8.89 -11.72 2.22
N ASN A 112 10.17 -11.36 2.06
CA ASN A 112 10.78 -11.20 0.74
C ASN A 112 10.80 -12.57 0.05
N LEU A 113 10.29 -12.64 -1.18
CA LEU A 113 10.68 -13.63 -2.18
C LEU A 113 11.31 -12.87 -3.34
#